data_AF-A0A399EZZ0-F1
#
_entry.id   AF-A0A399EZZ0-F1
#
_cell.length_a   1.000
_cell.length_b   1.000
_cell.length_c   1.000
_cell.angle_alpha   90.00
_cell.angle_beta   90.00
_cell.angle_gamma   90.00
#
_symmetry.space_group_name_H-M   'P 1'
#
loop_
_entity.id
_entity.type
_entity.pdbx_description
1 polymer ?
#
loop_
_entity_poly.entity_id
_entity_poly.type
_entity_poly.pdbx_seq_one_letter_code
_entity_poly.pdbx_strand_id
1 'polypeptide(L)'
;MPDSIAERFLEDEGLSEGLTDQQAHELVDWLISIAEELGEPAYVPQLQRLGREIARISRDYGVPVETLIDLVEIAWEDPDAPPNPVMRA
;
A
#
# COMPACT_ATOMS: atom_id res chain seq x y z
N MET A 1 7.13 -23.21 -8.39
CA MET A 1 6.88 -22.56 -7.09
C MET A 1 5.76 -21.58 -7.36
N PRO A 2 4.67 -21.51 -6.56
CA PRO A 2 3.85 -20.30 -6.66
C PRO A 2 4.76 -19.15 -6.25
N ASP A 3 4.97 -18.18 -7.14
CA ASP A 3 5.68 -16.95 -6.81
C ASP A 3 4.98 -16.36 -5.56
N SER A 4 5.77 -16.06 -4.54
CA SER A 4 5.24 -15.54 -3.28
C SER A 4 4.48 -14.25 -3.53
N ILE A 5 3.47 -13.95 -2.70
CA ILE A 5 2.70 -12.69 -2.79
C ILE A 5 3.66 -11.48 -2.82
N ALA A 6 4.72 -11.51 -2.01
CA ALA A 6 5.77 -10.50 -1.98
C ALA A 6 6.52 -10.36 -3.32
N GLU A 7 6.93 -11.48 -3.96
CA GLU A 7 7.60 -11.45 -5.27
C GLU A 7 6.74 -10.73 -6.32
N ARG A 8 5.42 -10.95 -6.31
CA ARG A 8 4.52 -10.27 -7.27
C ARG A 8 4.49 -8.76 -7.11
N PHE A 9 4.69 -8.23 -5.90
CA PHE A 9 4.79 -6.78 -5.70
C PHE A 9 6.18 -6.27 -6.07
N LEU A 10 7.24 -7.01 -5.76
CA LEU A 10 8.62 -6.64 -6.09
C LEU A 10 8.89 -6.60 -7.60
N GLU A 11 8.21 -7.44 -8.39
CA GLU A 11 8.29 -7.45 -9.86
C GLU A 11 7.53 -6.29 -10.53
N ASP A 12 6.71 -5.54 -9.79
CA ASP A 12 5.91 -4.46 -10.33
C ASP A 12 6.69 -3.14 -10.32
N GLU A 13 7.40 -2.85 -11.42
CA GLU A 13 8.16 -1.60 -11.60
C GLU A 13 7.32 -0.33 -11.39
N GLY A 14 6.00 -0.40 -11.63
CA GLY A 14 5.09 0.73 -11.42
C GLY A 14 4.88 1.11 -9.96
N LEU A 15 5.33 0.28 -9.00
CA LEU A 15 5.27 0.58 -7.57
C LEU A 15 6.48 1.36 -7.06
N SER A 16 7.56 1.45 -7.85
CA SER A 16 8.79 2.17 -7.48
C SER A 16 9.14 3.32 -8.42
N GLU A 17 8.55 3.36 -9.63
CA GLU A 17 8.85 4.38 -10.64
C GLU A 17 8.62 5.81 -10.12
N GLY A 18 9.72 6.58 -10.04
CA GLY A 18 9.68 7.99 -9.65
C GLY A 18 9.56 8.24 -8.14
N LEU A 19 9.58 7.18 -7.33
CA LEU A 19 9.66 7.25 -5.87
C LEU A 19 11.11 7.17 -5.39
N THR A 20 11.34 7.61 -4.15
CA THR A 20 12.59 7.28 -3.44
C THR A 20 12.56 5.82 -2.96
N ASP A 21 13.73 5.22 -2.72
CA ASP A 21 13.82 3.84 -2.21
C ASP A 21 13.01 3.64 -0.92
N GLN A 22 13.03 4.64 -0.02
CA GLN A 22 12.25 4.62 1.22
C GLN A 22 10.74 4.58 0.94
N GLN A 23 10.25 5.44 0.04
CA GLN A 23 8.84 5.51 -0.31
C GLN A 23 8.35 4.26 -1.04
N ALA A 24 9.18 3.72 -1.94
CA ALA A 24 8.88 2.47 -2.62
C ALA A 24 8.80 1.30 -1.64
N HIS A 25 9.73 1.24 -0.69
CA HIS A 25 9.74 0.21 0.36
C HIS A 25 8.49 0.29 1.23
N GLU A 26 8.14 1.50 1.71
CA GLU A 26 6.94 1.72 2.52
C GLU A 26 5.67 1.28 1.79
N LEU A 27 5.53 1.66 0.52
CA LEU A 27 4.37 1.29 -0.29
C LEU A 27 4.26 -0.22 -0.47
N VAL A 28 5.37 -0.88 -0.79
CA VAL A 28 5.39 -2.32 -1.03
C VAL A 28 5.10 -3.10 0.26
N ASP A 29 5.71 -2.71 1.38
CA ASP A 29 5.51 -3.35 2.67
C ASP A 29 4.04 -3.23 3.12
N TRP A 30 3.43 -2.05 2.93
CA TRP A 30 2.02 -1.84 3.22
C TRP A 30 1.10 -2.73 2.37
N LEU A 31 1.34 -2.82 1.05
CA LEU A 31 0.56 -3.67 0.16
C LEU A 31 0.71 -5.16 0.48
N ILE A 32 1.91 -5.60 0.87
CA ILE A 32 2.18 -6.97 1.32
C ILE A 32 1.39 -7.25 2.60
N SER A 33 1.42 -6.34 3.59
CA SER A 33 0.66 -6.50 4.83
C SER A 33 -0.83 -6.70 4.56
N ILE A 34 -1.43 -5.87 3.70
CA ILE A 34 -2.85 -6.01 3.32
C ILE A 34 -3.10 -7.35 2.62
N ALA A 35 -2.22 -7.74 1.69
CA ALA A 35 -2.37 -8.99 0.96
C ALA A 35 -2.27 -10.23 1.88
N GLU A 36 -1.37 -10.19 2.87
CA GLU A 36 -1.22 -11.23 3.89
C GLU A 36 -2.44 -11.31 4.81
N GLU A 37 -2.99 -10.17 5.23
CA GLU A 37 -4.22 -10.10 6.04
C GLU A 37 -5.44 -10.65 5.30
N LEU A 38 -5.58 -10.34 4.01
CA LEU A 38 -6.67 -10.85 3.19
C LEU A 38 -6.53 -12.36 2.92
N GLY A 39 -5.31 -12.90 2.88
CA GLY A 39 -5.04 -14.32 2.65
C GLY A 39 -5.48 -14.85 1.27
N GLU A 40 -5.91 -13.97 0.36
CA GLU A 40 -6.50 -14.31 -0.93
C GLU A 40 -5.67 -13.73 -2.10
N PRO A 41 -4.90 -14.55 -2.84
CA PRO A 41 -4.08 -14.10 -3.97
C PRO A 41 -4.87 -13.43 -5.12
N ALA A 42 -6.19 -13.63 -5.15
CA ALA A 42 -7.10 -13.04 -6.12
C ALA A 42 -7.21 -11.51 -6.01
N TYR A 43 -6.85 -10.92 -4.86
CA TYR A 43 -6.86 -9.47 -4.65
C TYR A 43 -5.53 -8.77 -5.00
N VAL A 44 -4.46 -9.52 -5.28
CA VAL A 44 -3.13 -8.95 -5.61
C VAL A 44 -3.20 -7.99 -6.81
N PRO A 45 -3.88 -8.30 -7.93
CA PRO A 45 -3.99 -7.33 -9.05
C PRO A 45 -4.65 -6.00 -8.67
N GLN A 46 -5.62 -6.02 -7.75
CA GLN A 46 -6.32 -4.84 -7.27
C GLN A 46 -5.40 -4.02 -6.35
N LEU A 47 -4.64 -4.67 -5.49
CA LEU A 47 -3.62 -4.03 -4.64
C LEU A 47 -2.49 -3.42 -5.47
N GLN A 48 -1.98 -4.13 -6.49
CA GLN A 48 -1.00 -3.58 -7.44
C GLN A 48 -1.55 -2.32 -8.13
N ARG A 49 -2.81 -2.36 -8.57
CA ARG A 49 -3.46 -1.17 -9.16
C ARG A 49 -3.54 -0.02 -8.16
N LEU A 50 -3.96 -0.27 -6.92
CA LEU A 50 -4.00 0.76 -5.88
C LEU A 50 -2.61 1.37 -5.62
N GLY A 51 -1.60 0.51 -5.47
CA GLY A 51 -0.21 0.93 -5.27
C GLY A 51 0.30 1.82 -6.39
N ARG A 52 0.07 1.45 -7.65
CA ARG A 52 0.46 2.28 -8.82
C ARG A 52 -0.22 3.64 -8.82
N GLU A 53 -1.47 3.72 -8.38
CA GLU A 53 -2.18 5.00 -8.26
C GLU A 53 -1.58 5.87 -7.14
N ILE A 54 -1.21 5.28 -6.00
CA ILE A 54 -0.51 5.98 -4.91
C ILE A 54 0.86 6.48 -5.40
N ALA A 55 1.65 5.62 -6.03
CA ALA A 55 2.96 5.99 -6.60
C ALA A 55 2.82 7.14 -7.62
N ARG A 56 1.83 7.06 -8.51
CA ARG A 56 1.52 8.11 -9.48
C ARG A 56 1.18 9.44 -8.79
N ILE A 57 0.31 9.43 -7.78
CA ILE A 57 -0.09 10.65 -7.06
C ILE A 57 1.11 11.26 -6.33
N SER A 58 1.90 10.43 -5.63
CA SER A 58 3.11 10.86 -4.94
C SER A 58 4.08 11.56 -5.91
N ARG A 59 4.38 10.92 -7.05
CA ARG A 59 5.26 11.47 -8.09
C ARG A 59 4.71 12.74 -8.73
N ASP A 60 3.45 12.75 -9.13
CA ASP A 60 2.87 13.85 -9.92
C ASP A 60 2.60 15.11 -9.08
N TYR A 61 2.33 14.94 -7.77
CA TYR A 61 1.94 16.02 -6.88
C TYR A 61 2.95 16.29 -5.73
N GLY A 62 4.00 15.49 -5.61
CA GLY A 62 5.02 15.64 -4.56
C GLY A 62 4.51 15.33 -3.14
N VAL A 63 3.44 14.53 -3.03
CA VAL A 63 2.86 14.13 -1.73
C VAL A 63 3.59 12.88 -1.22
N PRO A 64 4.01 12.82 0.06
CA PRO A 64 4.63 11.61 0.60
C PRO A 64 3.73 10.38 0.48
N VAL A 65 4.33 9.20 0.27
CA VAL A 65 3.58 7.94 0.13
C VAL A 65 2.87 7.60 1.44
N GLU A 66 3.56 7.79 2.56
CA GLU A 66 3.07 7.63 3.92
C GLU A 66 1.76 8.40 4.11
N THR A 67 1.74 9.67 3.69
CA THR A 67 0.55 10.53 3.79
C THR A 67 -0.61 10.01 2.93
N LEU A 68 -0.34 9.43 1.76
CA LEU A 68 -1.39 8.86 0.92
C LEU A 68 -1.92 7.54 1.49
N ILE A 69 -1.05 6.73 2.09
CA ILE A 69 -1.42 5.52 2.83
C ILE A 69 -2.34 5.88 3.98
N ASP A 70 -1.94 6.83 4.84
CA ASP A 70 -2.75 7.31 5.97
C ASP A 70 -4.15 7.75 5.51
N LEU A 71 -4.25 8.46 4.38
CA LEU A 71 -5.54 8.90 3.83
C LEU A 71 -6.41 7.73 3.36
N VAL A 72 -5.80 6.69 2.78
CA VAL A 72 -6.52 5.48 2.38
C VAL A 72 -7.02 4.73 3.62
N GLU A 73 -6.18 4.60 4.65
CA GLU A 73 -6.54 3.95 5.91
C GLU A 73 -7.71 4.68 6.59
N ILE A 74 -7.63 6.01 6.71
CA ILE A 74 -8.74 6.84 7.23
C ILE A 74 -10.02 6.63 6.41
N ALA A 75 -9.92 6.49 5.09
CA ALA A 75 -11.08 6.27 4.23
C ALA A 75 -11.66 4.84 4.35
N TRP A 76 -10.85 3.87 4.79
CA TRP A 76 -11.27 2.50 5.07
C TRP A 76 -11.73 2.27 6.51
N GLU A 77 -11.34 3.13 7.45
CA GLU A 77 -11.87 3.10 8.80
C GLU A 77 -13.39 3.32 8.77
N ASP A 78 -14.12 2.39 9.42
CA ASP A 78 -15.54 2.55 9.66
C ASP A 78 -15.72 3.73 10.63
N PRO A 79 -16.43 4.82 10.26
CA PRO A 79 -16.62 5.98 11.13
C PRO A 79 -17.35 5.62 12.43
N ASP A 80 -18.04 4.47 12.47
CA ASP A 80 -18.76 3.96 13.63
C ASP A 80 -17.94 2.91 14.43
N ALA A 81 -16.74 2.52 13.98
CA ALA A 81 -15.88 1.61 14.73
C ALA A 81 -15.24 2.30 15.95
N PRO A 82 -15.10 1.59 17.09
CA PRO A 82 -14.39 2.14 18.24
C PRO A 82 -12.92 2.44 17.88
N PRO A 83 -12.35 3.56 18.35
CA PRO A 83 -11.01 3.98 17.98
C PRO A 83 -9.97 2.92 18.36
N ASN A 84 -9.06 2.64 17.43
CA ASN A 84 -7.98 1.68 17.64
C ASN A 84 -7.06 2.17 18.80
N PRO A 85 -6.84 1.37 19.87
CA PRO A 85 -6.09 1.82 21.05
C PRO A 85 -4.62 2.18 20.79
N VAL A 86 -4.08 1.90 19.60
CA VAL A 86 -2.68 2.20 19.23
C VAL A 86 -2.44 3.69 18.93
N MET A 87 -3.48 4.48 18.65
CA MET A 87 -3.36 5.95 18.44
C MET A 87 -3.35 6.77 19.76
N ARG A 88 -3.16 6.12 20.92
CA ARG A 88 -2.91 6.81 22.18
C ARG A 88 -1.48 6.55 22.67
N ALA A 89 -0.50 7.19 22.06
CA ALA A 89 0.83 7.36 22.64
C ALA A 89 1.41 8.73 22.26
#